data_AF-A0A285M8C2-F1
#
_entry.id   AF-A0A285M8C2-F1
#
_cell.length_a   1.000
_cell.length_b   1.000
_cell.length_c   1.000
_cell.angle_alpha   90.00
_cell.angle_beta   90.00
_cell.angle_gamma   90.00
#
_symmetry.space_group_name_H-M   'P 1'
#
loop_
_entity.id
_entity.type
_entity.pdbx_description
1 polymer ?
#
loop_
_entity_poly.entity_id
_entity_poly.type
_entity_poly.pdbx_seq_one_letter_code
_entity_poly.pdbx_strand_id
1 'polypeptide(L)'
;MRLLIAWWCLLIGLMTVSSQAPAYEMPSLKDIGAVKTYIEQHKSDPMPDGYTLRLGFCGDDNSECAYEQARLLADLKQAYDGDFQAQRNLAYCLESGCDAALFLNKTLSCAWRIVILASGHVEITDVDVANLEICTAGLDGASLSVTKGQAARLFEVIYGREIAPDWR
;
A
#
# COMPACT_ATOMS: atom_id res chain seq x y z
N MET A 1 -27.42 54.71 29.55
CA MET A 1 -27.94 55.00 28.21
C MET A 1 -27.26 54.06 27.22
N ARG A 2 -28.01 53.05 26.74
CA ARG A 2 -27.86 52.20 25.52
C ARG A 2 -26.46 51.65 25.17
N LEU A 3 -26.21 50.35 25.38
CA LEU A 3 -26.40 49.23 24.43
C LEU A 3 -25.57 49.36 23.14
N LEU A 4 -24.64 48.42 22.91
CA LEU A 4 -24.63 47.48 21.77
C LEU A 4 -23.40 46.55 21.86
N ILE A 5 -23.65 45.29 22.22
CA ILE A 5 -22.71 44.17 22.11
C ILE A 5 -22.85 43.64 20.68
N ALA A 6 -21.85 43.87 19.83
CA ALA A 6 -21.83 43.34 18.47
C ALA A 6 -21.38 41.88 18.51
N TRP A 7 -22.34 40.99 18.31
CA TRP A 7 -22.14 39.59 18.00
C TRP A 7 -21.34 39.46 16.71
N TRP A 8 -20.08 39.00 16.81
CA TRP A 8 -19.39 38.37 15.70
C TRP A 8 -19.69 36.87 15.76
N CYS A 9 -20.73 36.45 15.04
CA CYS A 9 -20.98 35.04 14.78
C CYS A 9 -19.82 34.49 13.93
N LEU A 10 -18.99 33.65 14.54
CA LEU A 10 -18.17 32.66 13.87
C LEU A 10 -19.07 31.83 12.93
N LEU A 11 -18.94 32.04 11.63
CA LEU A 11 -19.30 31.04 10.62
C LEU A 11 -18.04 30.27 10.25
N ILE A 12 -17.59 29.40 11.17
CA ILE A 12 -16.74 28.28 10.76
C ILE A 12 -17.70 27.27 10.15
N GLY A 13 -17.81 27.30 8.82
CA GLY A 13 -18.41 26.19 8.09
C GLY A 13 -17.58 24.95 8.39
N LEU A 14 -18.16 24.01 9.15
CA LEU A 14 -17.68 22.64 9.17
C LEU A 14 -17.84 22.08 7.75
N MET A 15 -16.81 22.22 6.93
CA MET A 15 -16.62 21.31 5.82
C MET A 15 -16.24 19.98 6.44
N THR A 16 -17.23 19.11 6.59
CA THR A 16 -16.98 17.68 6.79
C THR A 16 -16.26 17.19 5.54
N VAL A 17 -14.93 17.19 5.58
CA VAL A 17 -14.13 16.40 4.64
C VAL A 17 -14.49 14.96 4.94
N SER A 18 -15.36 14.40 4.11
CA SER A 18 -15.60 12.96 4.01
C SER A 18 -14.24 12.33 3.72
N SER A 19 -13.64 11.68 4.72
CA SER A 19 -12.30 11.07 4.63
C SER A 19 -12.30 9.72 3.94
N GLN A 20 -13.40 9.32 3.28
CA GLN A 20 -13.35 8.17 2.39
C GLN A 20 -12.52 8.55 1.16
N ALA A 21 -11.27 8.06 1.11
CA ALA A 21 -10.58 7.86 -0.16
C ALA A 21 -11.55 7.16 -1.12
N PRO A 22 -11.62 7.56 -2.40
CA PRO A 22 -12.48 6.87 -3.35
C PRO A 22 -12.09 5.41 -3.34
N ALA A 23 -13.03 4.52 -3.01
CA ALA A 23 -12.83 3.10 -3.17
C ALA A 23 -12.38 2.89 -4.60
N TYR A 24 -11.18 2.35 -4.81
CA TYR A 24 -10.69 2.04 -6.14
C TYR A 24 -11.63 0.97 -6.70
N GLU A 25 -12.57 1.40 -7.54
CA GLU A 25 -13.61 0.51 -8.06
C GLU A 25 -12.96 -0.45 -9.05
N MET A 26 -12.62 -1.64 -8.55
CA MET A 26 -11.97 -2.64 -9.38
C MET A 26 -12.95 -3.21 -10.43
N PRO A 27 -12.47 -3.43 -11.67
CA PRO A 27 -13.29 -4.08 -12.68
C PRO A 27 -13.71 -5.49 -12.23
N SER A 28 -14.93 -5.88 -12.60
CA SER A 28 -15.44 -7.22 -12.31
C SER A 28 -14.60 -8.29 -13.01
N LEU A 29 -14.30 -9.39 -12.31
CA LEU A 29 -13.69 -10.60 -12.88
C LEU A 29 -14.38 -11.12 -14.15
N LYS A 30 -15.68 -10.85 -14.30
CA LYS A 30 -16.48 -11.29 -15.45
C LYS A 30 -16.23 -10.47 -16.72
N ASP A 31 -15.60 -9.29 -16.59
CA ASP A 31 -15.24 -8.42 -17.71
C ASP A 31 -13.72 -8.36 -17.87
N ILE A 32 -13.17 -9.39 -18.50
CA ILE A 32 -11.73 -9.49 -18.76
C ILE A 32 -11.22 -8.36 -19.65
N GLY A 33 -12.08 -7.78 -20.49
CA GLY A 33 -11.72 -6.64 -21.33
C GLY A 33 -11.47 -5.38 -20.50
N ALA A 34 -12.34 -5.12 -19.52
CA ALA A 34 -12.15 -4.03 -18.55
C ALA A 34 -10.91 -4.24 -17.68
N VAL A 35 -10.66 -5.47 -17.21
CA VAL A 35 -9.44 -5.82 -16.45
C VAL A 35 -8.18 -5.53 -17.26
N LYS A 36 -8.08 -6.03 -18.50
CA LYS A 36 -6.93 -5.76 -19.38
C LYS A 36 -6.74 -4.27 -19.63
N THR A 37 -7.83 -3.53 -19.86
CA THR A 37 -7.78 -2.07 -20.06
C THR A 37 -7.22 -1.36 -18.84
N TYR A 38 -7.67 -1.73 -17.64
CA TYR A 38 -7.18 -1.16 -16.39
C TYR A 38 -5.67 -1.40 -16.19
N ILE A 39 -5.20 -2.63 -16.45
CA ILE A 39 -3.77 -2.97 -16.35
C ILE A 39 -2.95 -2.08 -17.30
N GLU A 40 -3.34 -1.97 -18.56
CA GLU A 40 -2.62 -1.17 -19.54
C GLU A 40 -2.54 0.32 -19.15
N GLN A 41 -3.60 0.84 -18.54
CA GLN A 41 -3.65 2.24 -18.07
C GLN A 41 -2.72 2.49 -16.88
N HIS A 42 -2.62 1.53 -15.95
CA HIS A 42 -1.99 1.77 -14.64
C HIS A 42 -0.63 1.09 -14.43
N LYS A 43 -0.23 0.13 -15.27
CA LYS A 43 1.00 -0.66 -15.07
C LYS A 43 2.30 0.14 -15.07
N SER A 44 2.28 1.39 -15.51
CA SER A 44 3.45 2.27 -15.58
C SER A 44 3.34 3.52 -14.70
N ASP A 45 2.29 3.62 -13.89
CA ASP A 45 2.10 4.73 -12.96
C ASP A 45 3.18 4.66 -11.86
N PRO A 46 4.04 5.69 -11.71
CA PRO A 46 5.01 5.72 -10.65
C PRO A 46 4.36 6.08 -9.32
N MET A 47 4.78 5.40 -8.26
CA MET A 47 4.45 5.79 -6.89
C MET A 47 5.29 7.01 -6.45
N PRO A 48 4.95 7.69 -5.33
CA PRO A 48 5.64 8.91 -4.90
C PRO A 48 7.16 8.78 -4.66
N ASP A 49 7.66 7.56 -4.45
CA ASP A 49 9.11 7.26 -4.35
C ASP A 49 9.74 6.84 -5.69
N GLY A 50 8.98 6.90 -6.79
CA GLY A 50 9.38 6.48 -8.13
C GLY A 50 9.24 4.98 -8.40
N TYR A 51 8.74 4.19 -7.45
CA TYR A 51 8.54 2.75 -7.65
C TYR A 51 7.45 2.46 -8.68
N THR A 52 7.68 1.47 -9.53
CA THR A 52 6.69 0.90 -10.44
C THR A 52 6.60 -0.61 -10.21
N LEU A 53 5.37 -1.13 -10.22
CA LEU A 53 5.14 -2.56 -10.00
C LEU A 53 5.67 -3.38 -11.17
N ARG A 54 6.48 -4.40 -10.88
CA ARG A 54 6.97 -5.33 -11.89
C ARG A 54 5.99 -6.47 -12.07
N LEU A 55 5.01 -6.25 -12.94
CA LEU A 55 4.03 -7.27 -13.31
C LEU A 55 4.71 -8.48 -13.98
N GLY A 56 4.19 -9.66 -13.69
CA GLY A 56 4.59 -10.95 -14.24
C GLY A 56 3.88 -11.22 -15.57
N PHE A 57 4.02 -12.45 -16.06
CA PHE A 57 3.40 -12.87 -17.32
C PHE A 57 2.13 -13.68 -17.03
N CYS A 58 0.98 -13.11 -17.39
CA CYS A 58 -0.28 -13.85 -17.43
C CYS A 58 -0.50 -14.39 -18.85
N GLY A 59 -0.74 -15.69 -18.98
CA GLY A 59 -1.20 -16.29 -20.23
C GLY A 59 -2.59 -15.76 -20.61
N ASP A 60 -2.96 -15.85 -21.90
CA ASP A 60 -4.23 -15.34 -22.41
C ASP A 60 -5.47 -16.00 -21.80
N ASP A 61 -5.33 -17.22 -21.29
CA ASP A 61 -6.36 -18.04 -20.66
C ASP A 61 -6.39 -17.95 -19.12
N ASN A 62 -5.44 -17.24 -18.50
CA ASN A 62 -5.35 -17.10 -17.05
C ASN A 62 -5.99 -15.79 -16.58
N SER A 63 -7.33 -15.79 -16.48
CA SER A 63 -8.09 -14.63 -16.01
C SER A 63 -7.83 -14.29 -14.55
N GLU A 64 -7.50 -15.28 -13.70
CA GLU A 64 -7.15 -15.02 -12.30
C GLU A 64 -5.89 -14.18 -12.18
N CYS A 65 -4.82 -14.54 -12.91
CA CYS A 65 -3.57 -13.78 -12.94
C CYS A 65 -3.80 -12.33 -13.38
N ALA A 66 -4.55 -12.12 -14.46
CA ALA A 66 -4.83 -10.77 -14.95
C ALA A 66 -5.63 -9.95 -13.92
N TYR A 67 -6.58 -10.57 -13.24
CA TYR A 67 -7.31 -9.91 -12.16
C TYR A 67 -6.41 -9.55 -10.98
N GLU A 68 -5.52 -10.46 -10.56
CA GLU A 68 -4.56 -10.18 -9.50
C GLU A 68 -3.58 -9.07 -9.90
N GLN A 69 -3.21 -8.95 -11.19
CA GLN A 69 -2.46 -7.78 -11.67
C GLN A 69 -3.23 -6.47 -11.50
N ALA A 70 -4.49 -6.43 -11.92
CA ALA A 70 -5.32 -5.25 -11.77
C ALA A 70 -5.51 -4.89 -10.28
N ARG A 71 -5.78 -5.89 -9.45
CA ARG A 71 -5.90 -5.72 -8.01
C ARG A 71 -4.62 -5.21 -7.37
N LEU A 72 -3.47 -5.75 -7.75
CA LEU A 72 -2.19 -5.31 -7.19
C LEU A 72 -1.83 -3.88 -7.58
N LEU A 73 -2.21 -3.42 -8.77
CA LEU A 73 -2.04 -2.02 -9.14
C LEU A 73 -2.92 -1.11 -8.28
N ALA A 74 -4.15 -1.54 -7.95
CA ALA A 74 -5.04 -0.82 -7.05
C ALA A 74 -4.52 -0.84 -5.60
N ASP A 75 -4.11 -2.01 -5.10
CA ASP A 75 -3.53 -2.20 -3.76
C ASP A 75 -2.22 -1.43 -3.62
N LEU A 76 -1.39 -1.35 -4.67
CA LEU A 76 -0.16 -0.56 -4.64
C LEU A 76 -0.47 0.89 -4.31
N LYS A 77 -1.39 1.53 -5.04
CA LYS A 77 -1.73 2.93 -4.78
C LYS A 77 -2.33 3.11 -3.38
N GLN A 78 -3.28 2.26 -3.00
CA GLN A 78 -3.90 2.32 -1.67
C GLN A 78 -2.89 2.11 -0.54
N ALA A 79 -1.90 1.24 -0.73
CA ALA A 79 -0.83 1.03 0.22
C ALA A 79 0.03 2.29 0.44
N TYR A 80 0.31 3.04 -0.65
CA TYR A 80 0.99 4.33 -0.57
C TYR A 80 0.11 5.43 0.06
N ASP A 81 -1.21 5.33 -0.07
CA ASP A 81 -2.19 6.19 0.61
C ASP A 81 -2.40 5.80 2.09
N GLY A 82 -1.71 4.76 2.57
CA GLY A 82 -1.73 4.33 3.98
C GLY A 82 -2.78 3.28 4.32
N ASP A 83 -3.46 2.69 3.34
CA ASP A 83 -4.43 1.63 3.57
C ASP A 83 -3.75 0.35 4.09
N PHE A 84 -4.10 -0.03 5.31
CA PHE A 84 -3.46 -1.12 6.04
C PHE A 84 -3.66 -2.50 5.37
N GLN A 85 -4.85 -2.77 4.80
CA GLN A 85 -5.12 -4.04 4.16
C GLN A 85 -4.43 -4.15 2.80
N ALA A 86 -4.37 -3.05 2.05
CA ALA A 86 -3.62 -2.97 0.81
C ALA A 86 -2.12 -3.19 1.04
N GLN A 87 -1.55 -2.63 2.12
CA GLN A 87 -0.16 -2.90 2.51
C GLN A 87 0.09 -4.39 2.77
N ARG A 88 -0.82 -5.07 3.49
CA ARG A 88 -0.74 -6.53 3.72
C ARG A 88 -0.79 -7.32 2.43
N ASN A 89 -1.76 -7.00 1.55
CA ASN A 89 -1.91 -7.68 0.27
C ASN A 89 -0.67 -7.54 -0.60
N LEU A 90 -0.15 -6.31 -0.71
CA LEU A 90 1.05 -6.02 -1.48
C LEU A 90 2.27 -6.77 -0.93
N ALA A 91 2.49 -6.74 0.39
CA ALA A 91 3.57 -7.48 1.03
C ALA A 91 3.48 -9.00 0.74
N TYR A 92 2.28 -9.57 0.86
CA TYR A 92 2.03 -10.98 0.57
C TYR A 92 2.30 -11.34 -0.89
N CYS A 93 1.83 -10.53 -1.84
CA CYS A 93 2.01 -10.81 -3.26
C CYS A 93 3.46 -10.63 -3.71
N LEU A 94 4.20 -9.67 -3.16
CA LEU A 94 5.64 -9.53 -3.42
C LEU A 94 6.45 -10.77 -2.97
N GLU A 95 5.91 -11.58 -2.06
CA GLU A 95 6.52 -12.82 -1.58
C GLU A 95 6.01 -14.07 -2.31
N SER A 96 4.71 -14.18 -2.55
CA SER A 96 4.06 -15.38 -3.10
C SER A 96 3.90 -15.36 -4.62
N GLY A 97 3.89 -14.17 -5.23
CA GLY A 97 3.70 -13.97 -6.66
C GLY A 97 2.24 -13.94 -7.12
N CYS A 98 1.27 -14.15 -6.21
CA CYS A 98 -0.18 -14.07 -6.44
C CYS A 98 -0.59 -14.53 -7.85
N ASP A 99 -0.55 -15.84 -8.08
CA ASP A 99 -0.87 -16.47 -9.37
C ASP A 99 -0.01 -16.00 -10.55
N ALA A 100 1.28 -15.74 -10.27
CA ALA A 100 2.26 -15.18 -11.21
C ALA A 100 1.93 -13.76 -11.73
N ALA A 101 1.04 -13.04 -11.05
CA ALA A 101 0.67 -11.67 -11.39
C ALA A 101 1.86 -10.70 -11.34
N LEU A 102 2.87 -10.96 -10.51
CA LEU A 102 4.06 -10.12 -10.36
C LEU A 102 5.34 -10.93 -10.20
N PHE A 103 6.47 -10.31 -10.51
CA PHE A 103 7.78 -10.83 -10.13
C PHE A 103 7.99 -10.71 -8.62
N LEU A 104 8.49 -11.79 -8.01
CA LEU A 104 8.79 -11.82 -6.59
C LEU A 104 9.87 -10.77 -6.23
N ASN A 105 9.68 -10.11 -5.09
CA ASN A 105 10.66 -9.23 -4.49
C ASN A 105 10.59 -9.36 -2.97
N LYS A 106 11.33 -10.32 -2.44
CA LYS A 106 11.35 -10.64 -1.00
C LYS A 106 11.82 -9.46 -0.15
N THR A 107 12.84 -8.72 -0.58
CA THR A 107 13.35 -7.54 0.15
C THR A 107 12.25 -6.49 0.30
N LEU A 108 11.54 -6.16 -0.78
CA LEU A 108 10.46 -5.19 -0.73
C LEU A 108 9.24 -5.71 0.05
N SER A 109 8.93 -7.01 -0.06
CA SER A 109 7.90 -7.64 0.79
C SER A 109 8.22 -7.44 2.28
N CYS A 110 9.44 -7.76 2.71
CA CYS A 110 9.85 -7.58 4.10
C CYS A 110 9.84 -6.10 4.51
N ALA A 111 10.20 -5.19 3.61
CA ALA A 111 10.15 -3.76 3.88
C ALA A 111 8.71 -3.29 4.15
N TRP A 112 7.73 -3.75 3.37
CA TRP A 112 6.31 -3.48 3.63
C TRP A 112 5.83 -4.09 4.95
N ARG A 113 6.30 -5.29 5.32
CA ARG A 113 5.98 -5.90 6.62
C ARG A 113 6.52 -5.08 7.79
N ILE A 114 7.69 -4.46 7.64
CA ILE A 114 8.21 -3.49 8.61
C ILE A 114 7.30 -2.26 8.68
N VAL A 115 6.88 -1.69 7.54
CA VAL A 115 5.95 -0.54 7.50
C VAL A 115 4.64 -0.85 8.23
N ILE A 116 4.06 -2.02 7.98
CA ILE A 116 2.83 -2.50 8.63
C ILE A 116 2.97 -2.49 10.15
N LEU A 117 4.03 -3.12 10.71
CA LEU A 117 4.21 -3.14 12.16
C LEU A 117 4.59 -1.77 12.73
N ALA A 118 5.43 -1.02 12.03
CA ALA A 118 5.86 0.30 12.47
C ALA A 118 4.74 1.35 12.44
N SER A 119 3.67 1.11 11.67
CA SER A 119 2.52 2.01 11.59
C SER A 119 1.80 2.14 12.94
N GLY A 120 1.86 1.10 13.78
CA GLY A 120 1.09 1.02 15.02
C GLY A 120 -0.42 0.94 14.77
N HIS A 121 -0.84 0.48 13.60
CA HIS A 121 -2.25 0.35 13.24
C HIS A 121 -3.01 -0.58 14.21
N VAL A 122 -4.25 -0.25 14.52
CA VAL A 122 -5.06 -0.96 15.53
C VAL A 122 -5.43 -2.39 15.13
N GLU A 123 -5.36 -2.71 13.84
CA GLU A 123 -5.67 -4.04 13.29
C GLU A 123 -4.44 -4.94 13.15
N ILE A 124 -3.28 -4.54 13.67
CA ILE A 124 -2.09 -5.40 13.76
C ILE A 124 -2.43 -6.61 14.64
N THR A 125 -1.97 -7.78 14.20
CA THR A 125 -2.17 -9.06 14.88
C THR A 125 -0.86 -9.85 14.94
N ASP A 126 -0.87 -10.94 15.71
CA ASP A 126 0.27 -11.88 15.78
C ASP A 126 0.65 -12.46 14.40
N VAL A 127 -0.28 -12.48 13.44
CA VAL A 127 0.00 -12.92 12.07
C VAL A 127 0.96 -11.96 11.36
N ASP A 128 0.88 -10.64 11.61
CA ASP A 128 1.80 -9.67 11.01
C ASP A 128 3.21 -9.81 11.59
N VAL A 129 3.29 -10.06 12.89
CA VAL A 129 4.55 -10.30 13.59
C VAL A 129 5.21 -11.56 13.03
N ALA A 130 4.49 -12.69 13.00
CA ALA A 130 4.99 -13.95 12.48
C ALA A 130 5.42 -13.82 11.00
N ASN A 131 4.65 -13.08 10.19
CA ASN A 131 5.01 -12.83 8.80
C ASN A 131 6.31 -12.05 8.65
N LEU A 132 6.58 -11.04 9.49
CA LEU A 132 7.86 -10.32 9.46
C LEU A 132 9.01 -11.24 9.89
N GLU A 133 8.82 -12.04 10.94
CA GLU A 133 9.81 -13.00 11.40
C GLU A 133 10.19 -13.99 10.29
N ILE A 134 9.19 -14.58 9.63
CA ILE A 134 9.41 -15.50 8.48
C ILE A 134 10.15 -14.80 7.35
N CYS A 135 9.74 -13.56 7.02
CA CYS A 135 10.35 -12.82 5.93
C CYS A 135 11.84 -12.54 6.20
N THR A 136 12.16 -12.12 7.44
CA THR A 136 13.51 -11.72 7.84
C THR A 136 14.43 -12.87 8.19
N ALA A 137 13.91 -14.05 8.59
CA ALA A 137 14.71 -15.21 8.97
C ALA A 137 15.70 -15.69 7.90
N GLY A 138 15.46 -15.37 6.62
CA GLY A 138 16.31 -15.74 5.50
C GLY A 138 17.20 -14.61 4.95
N LEU A 139 17.25 -13.45 5.59
CA LEU A 139 18.05 -12.31 5.12
C LEU A 139 19.41 -12.27 5.85
N ASP A 140 20.49 -12.04 5.10
CA ASP A 140 21.77 -11.70 5.70
C ASP A 140 21.78 -10.25 6.23
N GLY A 141 22.84 -9.88 6.97
CA GLY A 141 22.90 -8.56 7.60
C GLY A 141 22.86 -7.40 6.60
N ALA A 142 23.44 -7.58 5.40
CA ALA A 142 23.39 -6.57 4.34
C ALA A 142 21.98 -6.41 3.78
N SER A 143 21.30 -7.52 3.47
CA SER A 143 19.93 -7.54 2.95
C SER A 143 18.93 -7.01 3.98
N LEU A 144 19.13 -7.31 5.27
CA LEU A 144 18.32 -6.75 6.34
C LEU A 144 18.50 -5.23 6.46
N SER A 145 19.74 -4.73 6.37
CA SER A 145 20.02 -3.29 6.37
C SER A 145 19.35 -2.57 5.19
N VAL A 146 19.45 -3.14 3.98
CA VAL A 146 18.75 -2.60 2.79
C VAL A 146 17.23 -2.61 2.99
N THR A 147 16.67 -3.70 3.53
CA THR A 147 15.23 -3.84 3.82
C THR A 147 14.75 -2.75 4.78
N LYS A 148 15.48 -2.53 5.88
CA LYS A 148 15.20 -1.47 6.85
C LYS A 148 15.28 -0.08 6.23
N GLY A 149 16.29 0.18 5.40
CA GLY A 149 16.41 1.44 4.66
C GLY A 149 15.24 1.69 3.70
N GLN A 150 14.80 0.66 2.97
CA GLN A 150 13.61 0.74 2.11
C GLN A 150 12.34 0.99 2.93
N ALA A 151 12.16 0.28 4.04
CA ALA A 151 11.01 0.47 4.93
C ALA A 151 10.97 1.89 5.50
N ALA A 152 12.11 2.43 5.93
CA ALA A 152 12.21 3.80 6.41
C ALA A 152 11.78 4.82 5.35
N ARG A 153 12.22 4.64 4.09
CA ARG A 153 11.82 5.51 2.98
C ARG A 153 10.32 5.40 2.68
N LEU A 154 9.78 4.19 2.60
CA LEU A 154 8.34 3.96 2.41
C LEU A 154 7.53 4.64 3.51
N PHE A 155 7.94 4.45 4.77
CA PHE A 155 7.25 5.01 5.93
C PHE A 155 7.22 6.53 5.91
N GLU A 156 8.34 7.17 5.56
CA GLU A 156 8.41 8.63 5.40
C GLU A 156 7.45 9.12 4.31
N VAL A 157 7.41 8.43 3.17
CA VAL A 157 6.54 8.78 2.04
C VAL A 157 5.06 8.64 2.40
N ILE A 158 4.68 7.58 3.10
CA ILE A 158 3.28 7.25 3.42
C ILE A 158 2.76 8.10 4.58
N TYR A 159 3.56 8.24 5.65
CA TYR A 159 3.11 8.84 6.91
C TYR A 159 3.71 10.23 7.18
N GLY A 160 4.57 10.75 6.32
CA GLY A 160 5.16 12.08 6.44
C GLY A 160 6.06 12.27 7.68
N ARG A 161 6.60 11.17 8.23
CA ARG A 161 7.43 11.17 9.44
C ARG A 161 8.46 10.04 9.42
N GLU A 162 9.51 10.19 10.22
CA GLU A 162 10.51 9.13 10.40
C GLU A 162 9.92 7.89 11.07
N ILE A 163 10.38 6.73 10.62
CA ILE A 163 10.12 5.45 11.27
C ILE A 163 10.86 5.37 12.61
N ALA A 164 10.32 4.64 13.58
CA ALA A 164 10.95 4.54 14.90
C ALA A 164 12.36 3.92 14.83
N PRO A 165 13.29 4.31 15.74
CA PRO A 165 14.69 3.90 15.64
C PRO A 165 14.97 2.40 15.59
N ASP A 166 14.10 1.57 16.16
CA ASP A 166 14.29 0.12 16.19
C ASP A 166 14.14 -0.51 14.78
N TRP A 167 13.46 0.19 13.87
CA TRP A 167 13.20 -0.25 12.50
C TRP A 167 14.24 0.21 11.47
N ARG A 168 15.19 1.06 11.86
CA ARG A 168 16.29 1.54 11.00
C ARG A 168 17.62 0.86 11.30
#